data_AF-A0A9D9LAH9-F1
#
_entry.id   AF-A0A9D9LAH9-F1
#
_cell.length_a   1.000
_cell.length_b   1.000
_cell.length_c   1.000
_cell.angle_alpha   90.00
_cell.angle_beta   90.00
_cell.angle_gamma   90.00
#
_symmetry.space_group_name_H-M   'P 1'
#
loop_
_entity.id
_entity.type
_entity.pdbx_description
1 polymer ?
#
loop_
_entity_poly.entity_id
_entity_poly.type
_entity_poly.pdbx_seq_one_letter_code
_entity_poly.pdbx_strand_id
1 'polypeptide(L)'
;MSDFLHTVFRGLYPPYIFFVIWGIAARIRSRRWRRFDMLLLGSFLLFDLFAAFQVWIFYGILETQARYLRIALPLCLPFAAEGALEAWNLLKREKHIRLLTLVVLAVLLACDVYSSYSPLVQQYRRPTKRIGRLFSRQAAALIKEDWRPQPKPAGFDQMKCDHYQSGRRPLVQTCNPMRAVGYLCGGQEYRELFGLWGFSPDYIATPNRAAPLPGYVLLGEIKSDGQTAYVFKLTAEKQ
;
A
#
# COMPACT_ATOMS: atom_id res chain seq x y z
N MET A 1 9.30 8.00 -19.37
CA MET A 1 10.53 8.31 -18.58
C MET A 1 10.26 9.19 -17.37
N SER A 2 9.42 10.23 -17.47
CA SER A 2 9.02 11.08 -16.33
C SER A 2 8.41 10.29 -15.17
N ASP A 3 7.60 9.28 -15.47
CA ASP A 3 6.90 8.49 -14.44
C ASP A 3 7.86 7.58 -13.66
N PHE A 4 8.90 7.05 -14.31
CA PHE A 4 9.93 6.24 -13.67
C PHE A 4 10.71 7.05 -12.63
N LEU A 5 11.24 8.22 -13.02
CA LEU A 5 11.95 9.12 -12.12
C LEU A 5 11.07 9.54 -10.94
N HIS A 6 9.84 9.94 -11.22
CA HIS A 6 8.89 10.33 -10.18
C HIS A 6 8.61 9.18 -9.19
N THR A 7 8.60 7.94 -9.65
CA THR A 7 8.37 6.77 -8.78
C THR A 7 9.61 6.40 -7.95
N VAL A 8 10.81 6.54 -8.50
CA VAL A 8 12.08 6.42 -7.75
C VAL A 8 12.16 7.51 -6.66
N PHE A 9 11.82 8.76 -7.00
CA PHE A 9 11.77 9.87 -6.05
C PHE A 9 10.77 9.64 -4.90
N ARG A 10 9.62 9.00 -5.19
CA ARG A 10 8.65 8.60 -4.16
C ARG A 10 9.10 7.38 -3.34
N GLY A 11 9.88 6.48 -3.92
CA GLY A 11 10.33 5.24 -3.28
C GLY A 11 11.40 5.45 -2.21
N LEU A 12 12.37 6.32 -2.48
CA LEU A 12 13.51 6.59 -1.60
C LEU A 12 13.25 7.67 -0.54
N TYR A 13 12.07 8.30 -0.53
CA TYR A 13 11.74 9.52 0.23
C TYR A 13 12.62 10.73 -0.19
N PRO A 14 12.01 11.86 -0.60
CA PRO A 14 12.75 13.06 -1.05
C PRO A 14 13.87 13.55 -0.10
N PRO A 15 13.69 13.64 1.23
CA PRO A 15 14.76 14.08 2.13
C PRO A 15 15.94 13.13 2.16
N TYR A 16 15.70 11.83 1.98
CA TYR A 16 16.74 10.81 2.01
C TYR A 16 17.64 10.89 0.78
N ILE A 17 17.03 11.07 -0.40
CA ILE A 17 17.74 11.24 -1.66
C ILE A 17 18.70 12.43 -1.59
N PHE A 18 18.27 13.53 -0.98
CA PHE A 18 19.11 14.70 -0.79
C PHE A 18 20.40 14.36 -0.02
N PHE A 19 20.29 13.67 1.13
CA PHE A 19 21.46 13.26 1.89
C PHE A 19 22.32 12.22 1.18
N VAL A 20 21.72 11.29 0.44
CA VAL A 20 22.46 10.29 -0.34
C VAL A 20 23.30 10.97 -1.43
N ILE A 21 22.70 11.85 -2.23
CA ILE A 21 23.40 12.60 -3.29
C ILE A 21 24.48 13.48 -2.67
N TRP A 22 24.16 14.17 -1.57
CA TRP A 22 25.12 15.00 -0.86
C TRP A 22 26.31 14.19 -0.33
N GLY A 23 26.05 13.03 0.29
CA GLY A 23 27.09 12.14 0.80
C GLY A 23 27.95 11.49 -0.28
N ILE A 24 27.37 11.18 -1.45
CA ILE A 24 28.12 10.73 -2.63
C ILE A 24 29.06 11.86 -3.11
N ALA A 25 28.53 13.08 -3.27
CA ALA A 25 29.32 14.23 -3.71
C ALA A 25 30.45 14.56 -2.72
N ALA A 26 30.16 14.52 -1.42
CA ALA A 26 31.10 14.64 -0.31
C ALA A 26 32.27 13.66 -0.42
N ARG A 27 31.99 12.37 -0.65
CA ARG A 27 33.01 11.33 -0.80
C ARG A 27 33.86 11.48 -2.04
N ILE A 28 33.25 11.90 -3.15
CA ILE A 28 33.97 12.18 -4.40
C ILE A 28 34.90 13.39 -4.19
N ARG A 29 34.39 14.48 -3.62
CA ARG A 29 35.17 15.70 -3.32
C ARG A 29 36.32 15.42 -2.38
N SER A 30 36.11 14.61 -1.35
CA SER A 30 37.14 14.25 -0.36
C SER A 30 38.11 13.17 -0.86
N ARG A 31 37.94 12.67 -2.10
CA ARG A 31 38.72 11.57 -2.70
C ARG A 31 38.75 10.30 -1.83
N ARG A 32 37.72 10.08 -1.01
CA ARG A 32 37.60 8.90 -0.12
C ARG A 32 36.78 7.78 -0.73
N TRP A 33 36.59 7.80 -2.05
CA TRP A 33 35.79 6.81 -2.76
C TRP A 33 36.43 5.42 -2.68
N ARG A 34 35.74 4.46 -2.07
CA ARG A 34 36.24 3.09 -1.90
C ARG A 34 35.63 2.13 -2.90
N ARG A 35 36.30 0.99 -3.15
CA ARG A 35 35.72 -0.12 -3.94
C ARG A 35 34.40 -0.63 -3.37
N PHE A 36 34.26 -0.60 -2.04
CA PHE A 36 33.02 -0.96 -1.36
C PHE A 36 31.86 -0.01 -1.70
N ASP A 37 32.15 1.27 -1.94
CA ASP A 37 31.14 2.27 -2.30
C ASP A 37 30.60 2.02 -3.72
N MET A 38 31.47 1.60 -4.64
CA MET A 38 31.07 1.13 -5.97
C MET A 38 30.19 -0.12 -5.88
N LEU A 39 30.51 -1.04 -4.98
CA LEU A 39 29.73 -2.26 -4.79
C LEU A 39 28.33 -1.92 -4.23
N LEU A 40 28.25 -1.07 -3.21
CA LEU A 40 26.96 -0.62 -2.66
C LEU A 40 26.10 0.09 -3.69
N LEU A 41 26.66 1.07 -4.39
CA LEU A 41 25.94 1.83 -5.42
C LEU A 41 25.54 0.92 -6.59
N GLY A 42 26.44 0.04 -7.03
CA GLY A 42 26.19 -0.95 -8.07
C GLY A 42 25.08 -1.93 -7.70
N SER A 43 25.11 -2.49 -6.48
CA SER A 43 24.06 -3.37 -5.96
C SER A 43 22.70 -2.66 -5.89
N PHE A 44 22.69 -1.39 -5.46
CA PHE A 44 21.46 -0.58 -5.44
C PHE A 44 20.89 -0.38 -6.86
N LEU A 45 21.73 0.06 -7.80
CA LEU A 45 21.32 0.28 -9.19
C LEU A 45 20.85 -1.01 -9.86
N LEU A 46 21.57 -2.11 -9.63
CA LEU A 46 21.21 -3.41 -10.20
C LEU A 46 19.89 -3.94 -9.61
N PHE A 47 19.65 -3.72 -8.32
CA PHE A 47 18.37 -4.05 -7.70
C PHE A 47 17.22 -3.22 -8.29
N ASP A 48 17.40 -1.90 -8.45
CA ASP A 48 16.38 -1.02 -9.02
C ASP A 48 16.08 -1.38 -10.48
N LEU A 49 17.12 -1.66 -11.27
CA LEU A 49 17.00 -2.18 -12.63
C LEU A 49 16.22 -3.50 -12.67
N PHE A 50 16.55 -4.45 -11.79
CA PHE A 50 15.87 -5.74 -11.75
C PHE A 50 14.40 -5.60 -11.34
N ALA A 51 14.10 -4.73 -10.38
CA ALA A 51 12.74 -4.42 -9.97
C ALA A 51 11.93 -3.76 -11.10
N ALA A 52 12.53 -2.83 -11.85
CA ALA A 52 11.92 -2.21 -13.03
C ALA A 52 11.67 -3.23 -14.14
N PHE A 53 12.65 -4.10 -14.38
CA PHE A 53 12.60 -5.12 -15.42
C PHE A 53 11.54 -6.18 -15.14
N GLN A 54 11.38 -6.59 -13.89
CA GLN A 54 10.29 -7.51 -13.49
C GLN A 54 8.92 -6.91 -13.82
N VAL A 55 8.66 -5.66 -13.44
CA VAL A 55 7.36 -5.02 -13.74
C VAL A 55 7.15 -4.89 -15.24
N TRP A 56 8.21 -4.56 -15.99
CA TRP A 56 8.15 -4.47 -17.44
C TRP A 56 7.78 -5.80 -18.11
N ILE A 57 8.37 -6.92 -17.70
CA ILE A 57 8.04 -8.26 -18.25
C ILE A 57 6.57 -8.62 -17.98
N PHE A 58 6.08 -8.41 -16.76
CA PHE A 58 4.74 -8.87 -16.38
C PHE A 58 3.61 -7.94 -16.82
N TYR A 59 3.87 -6.64 -16.94
CA TYR A 59 2.82 -5.63 -17.16
C TYR A 59 3.06 -4.72 -18.37
N GLY A 60 4.22 -4.81 -19.04
CA GLY A 60 4.55 -3.99 -20.22
C GLY A 60 4.82 -2.52 -19.92
N ILE A 61 4.88 -2.13 -18.64
CA ILE A 61 5.05 -0.74 -18.19
C ILE A 61 6.37 -0.63 -17.41
N LEU A 62 7.16 0.40 -17.71
CA LEU A 62 8.44 0.65 -17.05
C LEU A 62 8.25 1.49 -15.77
N GLU A 63 7.76 0.85 -14.71
CA GLU A 63 7.52 1.47 -13.40
C GLU A 63 8.11 0.64 -12.27
N THR A 64 8.87 1.26 -11.37
CA THR A 64 9.33 0.62 -10.13
C THR A 64 8.40 0.98 -8.98
N GLN A 65 7.71 0.00 -8.39
CA GLN A 65 6.85 0.33 -7.26
C GLN A 65 7.68 0.78 -6.05
N ALA A 66 7.31 1.92 -5.46
CA ALA A 66 7.98 2.53 -4.31
C ALA A 66 8.23 1.56 -3.14
N ARG A 67 7.39 0.52 -2.98
CA ARG A 67 7.55 -0.53 -1.95
C ARG A 67 8.81 -1.37 -2.12
N TYR A 68 9.26 -1.61 -3.35
CA TYR A 68 10.46 -2.40 -3.61
C TYR A 68 11.73 -1.59 -3.36
N LEU A 69 11.73 -0.31 -3.71
CA LEU A 69 12.83 0.61 -3.39
C LEU A 69 13.09 0.74 -1.88
N ARG A 70 12.06 0.63 -1.04
CA ARG A 70 12.22 0.63 0.43
C ARG A 70 13.06 -0.54 0.95
N ILE A 71 13.06 -1.68 0.24
CA ILE A 71 13.87 -2.85 0.60
C ILE A 71 15.36 -2.57 0.36
N ALA A 72 15.66 -1.77 -0.68
CA ALA A 72 17.03 -1.37 -1.01
C ALA A 72 17.53 -0.15 -0.23
N LEU A 73 16.66 0.51 0.57
CA LEU A 73 17.01 1.66 1.40
C LEU A 73 18.27 1.43 2.28
N PRO A 74 18.50 0.24 2.87
CA PRO A 74 19.69 0.01 3.68
C PRO A 74 21.01 0.13 2.91
N LEU A 75 21.01 -0.09 1.59
CA LEU A 75 22.20 0.07 0.75
C LEU A 75 22.61 1.55 0.60
N CYS A 76 21.65 2.46 0.78
CA CYS A 76 21.88 3.90 0.69
C CYS A 76 22.19 4.57 2.05
N LEU A 77 21.93 3.88 3.17
CA LEU A 77 22.17 4.38 4.54
C LEU A 77 23.59 4.94 4.74
N PRO A 78 24.68 4.29 4.28
CA PRO A 78 26.02 4.80 4.51
C PRO A 78 26.28 6.15 3.85
N PHE A 79 25.73 6.36 2.65
CA PHE A 79 25.84 7.64 1.93
C PHE A 79 24.99 8.71 2.60
N ALA A 80 23.77 8.37 3.02
CA ALA A 80 22.90 9.28 3.74
C ALA A 80 23.51 9.75 5.07
N ALA A 81 24.12 8.83 5.82
CA ALA A 81 24.80 9.13 7.08
C ALA A 81 25.99 10.09 6.88
N GLU A 82 26.82 9.85 5.86
CA GLU A 82 27.92 10.74 5.50
C GLU A 82 27.39 12.13 5.11
N GLY A 83 26.33 12.18 4.29
CA GLY A 83 25.71 13.43 3.88
C GLY A 83 25.16 14.23 5.07
N ALA A 84 24.54 13.54 6.04
CA ALA A 84 24.06 14.16 7.27
C ALA A 84 25.21 14.68 8.16
N LEU A 85 26.32 13.93 8.26
CA LEU A 85 27.51 14.37 8.99
C LEU A 85 28.15 15.61 8.36
N GLU A 86 28.21 15.69 7.03
CA GLU A 86 28.66 16.89 6.35
C GLU A 86 27.72 18.08 6.58
N ALA A 87 26.40 17.88 6.47
CA ALA A 87 25.43 18.91 6.77
C ALA A 87 25.57 19.43 8.22
N TRP A 88 25.82 18.54 9.17
CA TRP A 88 26.11 18.89 10.56
C TRP A 88 27.39 19.69 10.72
N ASN A 89 28.46 19.32 10.02
CA ASN A 89 29.72 20.06 10.04
C ASN A 89 29.58 21.45 9.40
N LEU A 90 28.74 21.60 8.37
CA LEU A 90 28.39 22.90 7.78
C LEU A 90 27.57 23.76 8.74
N LEU A 91 26.71 23.14 9.55
CA LEU A 91 25.95 23.83 10.60
C LEU A 91 26.85 24.50 11.64
N LYS A 92 28.06 23.98 11.85
CA LYS A 92 29.08 24.50 12.79
C LYS A 92 29.99 25.57 12.19
N ARG A 93 29.89 25.86 10.88
CA ARG A 93 30.71 26.87 10.20
C ARG A 93 30.11 28.28 10.32
N GLU A 94 30.63 29.20 9.53
CA GLU A 94 30.23 30.61 9.44
C GLU A 94 28.70 30.82 9.45
N LYS A 95 28.27 31.95 10.03
CA LYS A 95 26.85 32.27 10.25
C LYS A 95 25.97 32.15 8.99
N HIS A 96 26.46 32.57 7.83
CA HIS A 96 25.70 32.54 6.58
C HIS A 96 25.43 31.12 6.07
N ILE A 97 26.43 30.23 6.16
CA ILE A 97 26.31 28.82 5.76
C ILE A 97 25.36 28.11 6.72
N ARG A 98 25.47 28.38 8.03
CA ARG A 98 24.58 27.82 9.05
C ARG A 98 23.11 28.16 8.80
N LEU A 99 22.80 29.42 8.47
CA LEU A 99 21.42 29.83 8.17
C LEU A 99 20.88 29.09 6.94
N LEU A 100 21.67 29.00 5.87
CA LEU A 100 21.27 28.31 4.65
C LEU A 100 21.03 26.81 4.91
N THR A 101 21.93 26.14 5.64
CA THR A 101 21.75 24.73 5.98
C THR A 101 20.50 24.49 6.85
N LEU A 102 20.22 25.38 7.81
CA LEU A 102 18.99 25.31 8.62
C LEU A 102 17.72 25.47 7.79
N VAL A 103 17.70 26.44 6.86
CA VAL A 103 16.56 26.65 5.95
C VAL A 103 16.33 25.41 5.08
N VAL A 104 17.40 24.86 4.50
CA VAL A 104 17.30 23.64 3.67
C VAL A 104 16.76 22.47 4.50
N LEU A 105 17.30 22.23 5.70
CA LEU A 105 16.81 21.18 6.59
C LEU A 105 15.34 21.37 6.98
N ALA A 106 14.92 22.60 7.28
CA ALA A 106 13.53 22.92 7.61
C ALA A 106 12.58 22.65 6.43
N VAL A 107 12.98 23.00 5.21
CA VAL A 107 12.22 22.71 3.99
C VAL A 107 12.12 21.19 3.76
N LEU A 108 13.22 20.45 3.92
CA LEU A 108 13.22 18.99 3.76
C LEU A 108 12.29 18.32 4.79
N LEU A 109 12.30 18.80 6.05
CA LEU A 109 11.44 18.29 7.10
C LEU A 109 9.96 18.63 6.85
N ALA A 110 9.65 19.85 6.40
CA ALA A 110 8.29 20.23 6.01
C ALA A 110 7.77 19.38 4.83
N CYS A 111 8.62 19.12 3.83
CA CYS A 111 8.31 18.23 2.72
C CYS A 111 8.04 16.79 3.19
N ASP A 112 8.83 16.27 4.12
CA ASP A 112 8.67 14.93 4.66
C ASP A 112 7.33 14.76 5.41
N VAL A 113 7.04 15.71 6.31
CA VAL A 113 5.77 15.80 7.03
C VAL A 113 4.61 15.91 6.04
N TYR A 114 4.70 16.80 5.05
CA TYR A 114 3.67 16.90 4.03
C TYR A 114 3.47 15.60 3.26
N SER A 115 4.55 14.93 2.85
CA SER A 115 4.47 13.67 2.10
C SER A 115 3.81 12.55 2.91
N SER A 116 4.13 12.46 4.20
CA SER A 116 3.63 11.43 5.11
C SER A 116 2.17 11.67 5.53
N TYR A 117 1.80 12.92 5.79
CA TYR A 117 0.46 13.27 6.27
C TYR A 117 -0.53 13.61 5.15
N SER A 118 -0.07 14.02 3.96
CA SER A 118 -0.97 14.32 2.84
C SER A 118 -1.93 13.18 2.47
N PRO A 119 -1.54 11.89 2.40
CA PRO A 119 -2.50 10.82 2.10
C PRO A 119 -3.54 10.64 3.19
N LEU A 120 -3.16 10.82 4.47
CA LEU A 120 -4.07 10.78 5.61
C LEU A 120 -5.07 11.93 5.53
N VAL A 121 -4.59 13.16 5.37
CA VAL A 121 -5.44 14.35 5.24
C VAL A 121 -6.38 14.23 4.03
N GLN A 122 -5.88 13.76 2.88
CA GLN A 122 -6.71 13.51 1.70
C GLN A 122 -7.74 12.39 1.91
N GLN A 123 -7.47 11.41 2.78
CA GLN A 123 -8.43 10.38 3.15
C GLN A 123 -9.59 10.93 3.99
N TYR A 124 -9.32 11.92 4.85
CA TYR A 124 -10.35 12.58 5.66
C TYR A 124 -11.10 13.68 4.92
N ARG A 125 -10.42 14.42 4.03
CA ARG A 125 -10.99 15.60 3.36
C ARG A 125 -11.86 15.27 2.14
N ARG A 126 -11.67 14.12 1.50
CA ARG A 126 -12.45 13.74 0.30
C ARG A 126 -13.80 13.12 0.67
N PRO A 127 -14.95 13.71 0.26
CA PRO A 127 -16.29 13.21 0.61
C PRO A 127 -16.55 11.79 0.12
N THR A 128 -16.06 11.45 -1.07
CA THR A 128 -16.19 10.10 -1.66
C THR A 128 -15.51 9.01 -0.80
N LYS A 129 -14.39 9.34 -0.16
CA LYS A 129 -13.68 8.43 0.76
C LYS A 129 -14.36 8.34 2.13
N ARG A 130 -15.09 9.38 2.55
CA ARG A 130 -15.93 9.34 3.77
C ARG A 130 -17.10 8.38 3.58
N ILE A 131 -17.84 8.52 2.47
CA ILE A 131 -18.99 7.65 2.17
C ILE A 131 -18.57 6.19 2.07
N GLY A 132 -17.48 5.89 1.34
CA GLY A 132 -16.94 4.53 1.27
C GLY A 132 -16.60 3.91 2.63
N ARG A 133 -16.09 4.71 3.59
CA ARG A 133 -15.82 4.25 4.96
C ARG A 133 -17.10 3.95 5.74
N LEU A 134 -18.12 4.80 5.62
CA LEU A 134 -19.41 4.59 6.28
C LEU A 134 -20.09 3.33 5.76
N PHE A 135 -20.18 3.18 4.43
CA PHE A 135 -20.68 1.97 3.78
C PHE A 135 -19.90 0.74 4.17
N SER A 136 -18.56 0.82 4.20
CA SER A 136 -17.74 -0.34 4.61
C SER A 136 -18.00 -0.76 6.05
N ARG A 137 -18.18 0.19 6.97
CA ARG A 137 -18.44 -0.08 8.39
C ARG A 137 -19.83 -0.68 8.60
N GLN A 138 -20.85 -0.09 7.99
CA GLN A 138 -22.23 -0.57 8.11
C GLN A 138 -22.42 -1.94 7.45
N ALA A 139 -21.84 -2.16 6.27
CA ALA A 139 -21.89 -3.46 5.62
C ALA A 139 -21.13 -4.52 6.42
N ALA A 140 -19.97 -4.17 6.99
CA ALA A 140 -19.24 -5.09 7.86
C ALA A 140 -20.01 -5.43 9.15
N ALA A 141 -20.78 -4.48 9.71
CA ALA A 141 -21.63 -4.74 10.87
C ALA A 141 -22.76 -5.72 10.52
N LEU A 142 -23.47 -5.50 9.42
CA LEU A 142 -24.53 -6.40 8.93
C LEU A 142 -24.00 -7.83 8.73
N ILE A 143 -22.83 -7.97 8.09
CA ILE A 143 -22.21 -9.28 7.87
C ILE A 143 -21.80 -9.92 9.20
N LYS A 144 -21.27 -9.17 10.18
CA LYS A 144 -20.91 -9.72 11.48
C LYS A 144 -22.11 -10.23 12.26
N GLU A 145 -23.24 -9.51 12.20
CA GLU A 145 -24.47 -9.89 12.88
C GLU A 145 -25.12 -11.13 12.25
N ASP A 146 -25.08 -11.25 10.92
CA ASP A 146 -25.63 -12.40 10.21
C ASP A 146 -24.70 -13.62 10.19
N TRP A 147 -23.38 -13.41 10.21
CA TRP A 147 -22.42 -14.50 10.08
C TRP A 147 -22.49 -15.46 11.26
N ARG A 148 -22.73 -16.73 10.95
CA ARG A 148 -22.60 -17.83 11.90
C ARG A 148 -21.48 -18.75 11.44
N PRO A 149 -20.55 -19.15 12.33
CA PRO A 149 -19.52 -20.10 11.99
C PRO A 149 -20.19 -21.41 11.55
N GLN A 150 -20.08 -21.74 10.27
CA GLN A 150 -20.58 -23.02 9.77
C GLN A 150 -19.63 -24.14 10.22
N PRO A 151 -20.16 -25.32 10.57
CA PRO A 151 -19.31 -26.49 10.81
C PRO A 151 -18.50 -26.79 9.54
N LYS A 152 -17.27 -27.26 9.75
CA LYS A 152 -16.37 -27.71 8.68
C LYS A 152 -17.13 -28.69 7.78
N PRO A 153 -17.21 -28.48 6.45
CA PRO A 153 -17.87 -29.45 5.57
C PRO A 153 -17.16 -30.80 5.70
N ALA A 154 -17.94 -31.89 5.78
CA ALA A 154 -17.40 -33.24 5.78
C ALA A 154 -16.59 -33.45 4.49
N GLY A 155 -15.31 -33.84 4.62
CA GLY A 155 -14.38 -34.01 3.48
C GLY A 155 -13.22 -33.01 3.42
N PHE A 156 -13.16 -32.01 4.30
CA PHE A 156 -12.03 -31.07 4.41
C PHE A 156 -10.79 -31.65 5.15
N ASP A 157 -10.37 -32.88 4.84
CA ASP A 157 -9.25 -33.54 5.55
C ASP A 157 -7.86 -33.29 4.95
N GLN A 158 -7.77 -32.59 3.82
CA GLN A 158 -6.50 -32.23 3.20
C GLN A 158 -6.36 -30.72 3.05
N MET A 159 -6.05 -30.03 4.14
CA MET A 159 -5.58 -28.64 4.07
C MET A 159 -4.17 -28.63 3.46
N LYS A 160 -4.05 -28.28 2.17
CA LYS A 160 -2.80 -27.72 1.65
C LYS A 160 -2.53 -26.41 2.40
N CYS A 161 -1.28 -26.11 2.73
CA CYS A 161 -0.90 -24.89 3.47
C CYS A 161 -1.47 -23.59 2.84
N ASP A 162 -1.72 -23.59 1.54
CA ASP A 162 -2.29 -22.46 0.80
C ASP A 162 -3.80 -22.27 1.02
N HIS A 163 -4.46 -23.23 1.68
CA HIS A 163 -5.91 -23.32 1.85
C HIS A 163 -6.33 -23.21 3.34
N TYR A 164 -5.42 -22.75 4.21
CA TYR A 164 -5.71 -22.59 5.63
C TYR A 164 -6.71 -21.43 5.87
N GLN A 165 -7.97 -21.79 6.15
CA GLN A 165 -8.96 -20.89 6.74
C GLN A 165 -9.12 -21.25 8.22
N SER A 166 -8.54 -20.46 9.13
CA SER A 166 -8.75 -20.64 10.57
C SER A 166 -10.22 -20.36 10.91
N GLY A 167 -11.04 -21.40 11.06
CA GLY A 167 -12.49 -21.31 11.30
C GLY A 167 -13.19 -20.51 10.20
N ARG A 168 -13.70 -21.17 9.15
CA ARG A 168 -14.33 -20.57 7.95
C ARG A 168 -14.81 -19.14 8.23
N ARG A 169 -14.06 -18.16 7.76
CA ARG A 169 -14.38 -16.73 7.92
C ARG A 169 -15.20 -16.31 6.69
N PRO A 170 -16.09 -15.31 6.80
CA PRO A 170 -16.95 -14.94 5.68
C PRO A 170 -16.11 -14.49 4.48
N LEU A 171 -16.33 -15.09 3.32
CA LEU A 171 -15.71 -14.68 2.06
C LEU A 171 -16.56 -13.58 1.43
N VAL A 172 -16.05 -12.36 1.35
CA VAL A 172 -16.83 -11.19 0.94
C VAL A 172 -16.29 -10.61 -0.36
N GLN A 173 -17.13 -10.56 -1.39
CA GLN A 173 -16.86 -9.80 -2.60
C GLN A 173 -17.21 -8.33 -2.37
N THR A 174 -16.24 -7.46 -2.62
CA THR A 174 -16.40 -6.02 -2.46
C THR A 174 -16.07 -5.32 -3.76
N CYS A 175 -16.61 -4.13 -3.95
CA CYS A 175 -16.26 -3.24 -5.06
C CYS A 175 -15.98 -1.84 -4.53
N ASN A 176 -15.34 -0.98 -5.33
CA ASN A 176 -15.09 0.39 -4.92
C ASN A 176 -16.43 1.12 -4.68
N PRO A 177 -16.58 1.86 -3.56
CA PRO A 177 -15.58 2.24 -2.57
C PRO A 177 -15.52 1.37 -1.29
N MET A 178 -16.16 0.19 -1.27
CA MET A 178 -16.36 -0.69 -0.11
C MET A 178 -15.27 -1.76 0.10
N ARG A 179 -14.04 -1.55 -0.41
CA ARG A 179 -12.96 -2.57 -0.35
C ARG A 179 -12.61 -3.07 1.06
N ALA A 180 -12.84 -2.26 2.09
CA ALA A 180 -12.48 -2.60 3.45
C ALA A 180 -13.44 -3.59 4.15
N VAL A 181 -14.60 -3.92 3.55
CA VAL A 181 -15.64 -4.72 4.22
C VAL A 181 -15.12 -6.09 4.64
N GLY A 182 -14.45 -6.83 3.74
CA GLY A 182 -13.95 -8.18 4.03
C GLY A 182 -13.01 -8.21 5.24
N TYR A 183 -12.12 -7.24 5.36
CA TYR A 183 -11.26 -7.10 6.55
C TYR A 183 -12.07 -6.70 7.79
N LEU A 184 -12.94 -5.70 7.67
CA LEU A 184 -13.68 -5.14 8.81
C LEU A 184 -14.67 -6.14 9.43
N CYS A 185 -15.23 -7.05 8.64
CA CYS A 185 -16.11 -8.12 9.14
C CYS A 185 -15.35 -9.28 9.79
N GLY A 186 -14.02 -9.25 9.80
CA GLY A 186 -13.18 -10.39 10.24
C GLY A 186 -13.11 -11.51 9.20
N GLY A 187 -13.54 -11.23 7.97
CA GLY A 187 -13.58 -12.12 6.82
C GLY A 187 -12.34 -12.07 5.94
N GLN A 188 -12.47 -12.64 4.74
CA GLN A 188 -11.50 -12.56 3.66
C GLN A 188 -12.13 -11.85 2.46
N GLU A 189 -11.35 -10.99 1.79
CA GLU A 189 -11.78 -10.37 0.55
C GLU A 189 -11.73 -11.40 -0.60
N TYR A 190 -12.85 -11.55 -1.31
CA TYR A 190 -12.92 -12.40 -2.49
C TYR A 190 -12.09 -11.80 -3.63
N ARG A 191 -11.14 -12.59 -4.14
CA ARG A 191 -10.39 -12.32 -5.37
C ARG A 191 -10.95 -13.17 -6.50
N GLU A 192 -10.93 -12.64 -7.72
CA GLU A 192 -11.42 -13.34 -8.93
C GLU A 192 -10.78 -14.73 -9.13
N LEU A 193 -9.53 -14.91 -8.68
CA LEU A 193 -8.84 -16.20 -8.66
C LEU A 193 -9.59 -17.30 -7.88
N PHE A 194 -10.36 -16.95 -6.84
CA PHE A 194 -11.17 -17.92 -6.11
C PHE A 194 -12.31 -18.49 -6.97
N GLY A 195 -12.83 -17.70 -7.91
CA GLY A 195 -13.86 -18.17 -8.85
C GLY A 195 -13.32 -19.21 -9.83
N LEU A 196 -12.05 -19.07 -10.25
CA LEU A 196 -11.37 -20.10 -11.06
C LEU A 196 -11.19 -21.41 -10.31
N TRP A 197 -11.22 -21.38 -8.98
CA TRP A 197 -11.14 -22.56 -8.11
C TRP A 197 -12.52 -23.03 -7.65
N GLY A 198 -13.60 -22.51 -8.24
CA GLY A 198 -14.97 -22.93 -7.94
C GLY A 198 -15.55 -22.37 -6.64
N PHE A 199 -14.87 -21.44 -5.97
CA PHE A 199 -15.42 -20.79 -4.78
C PHE A 199 -16.34 -19.65 -5.15
N SER A 200 -17.50 -19.59 -4.48
CA SER A 200 -18.41 -18.44 -4.52
C SER A 200 -18.27 -17.62 -3.24
N PRO A 201 -18.36 -16.28 -3.30
CA PRO A 201 -18.36 -15.45 -2.09
C PRO A 201 -19.62 -15.74 -1.26
N ASP A 202 -19.48 -15.77 0.06
CA ASP A 202 -20.63 -15.91 0.97
C ASP A 202 -21.46 -14.62 0.99
N TYR A 203 -20.81 -13.46 0.79
CA TYR A 203 -21.47 -12.14 0.74
C TYR A 203 -20.95 -11.27 -0.40
N ILE A 204 -21.83 -10.39 -0.91
CA ILE A 204 -21.49 -9.38 -1.92
C ILE A 204 -21.91 -8.00 -1.41
N ALA A 205 -20.97 -7.07 -1.30
CA ALA A 205 -21.23 -5.68 -0.90
C ALA A 205 -20.99 -4.72 -2.07
N THR A 206 -22.04 -3.99 -2.49
CA THR A 206 -22.00 -3.13 -3.68
C THR A 206 -22.82 -1.84 -3.58
N PRO A 207 -22.30 -0.68 -4.04
CA PRO A 207 -22.98 0.61 -3.99
C PRO A 207 -23.98 0.86 -5.13
N ASN A 208 -24.04 0.01 -6.16
CA ASN A 208 -24.75 0.35 -7.41
C ASN A 208 -25.72 -0.73 -7.90
N ARG A 209 -26.11 -1.68 -7.05
CA ARG A 209 -26.96 -2.79 -7.49
C ARG A 209 -28.05 -3.10 -6.47
N ALA A 210 -29.29 -2.75 -6.82
CA ALA A 210 -30.48 -3.08 -6.03
C ALA A 210 -31.00 -4.50 -6.28
N ALA A 211 -30.79 -5.03 -7.49
CA ALA A 211 -31.30 -6.36 -7.85
C ALA A 211 -30.36 -7.49 -7.37
N PRO A 212 -30.89 -8.52 -6.68
CA PRO A 212 -30.09 -9.67 -6.25
C PRO A 212 -29.45 -10.40 -7.42
N LEU A 213 -28.25 -10.94 -7.17
CA LEU A 213 -27.58 -11.85 -8.09
C LEU A 213 -28.21 -13.25 -8.02
N PRO A 214 -28.14 -14.06 -9.09
CA PRO A 214 -28.66 -15.43 -9.07
C PRO A 214 -28.01 -16.25 -7.94
N GLY A 215 -28.83 -16.73 -6.99
CA GLY A 215 -28.35 -17.44 -5.80
C GLY A 215 -27.92 -16.55 -4.64
N TYR A 216 -28.28 -15.27 -4.63
CA TYR A 216 -28.06 -14.35 -3.51
C TYR A 216 -29.35 -13.66 -3.08
N VAL A 217 -29.52 -13.44 -1.78
CA VAL A 217 -30.63 -12.71 -1.17
C VAL A 217 -30.13 -11.38 -0.60
N LEU A 218 -30.95 -10.34 -0.69
CA LEU A 218 -30.63 -9.05 -0.08
C LEU A 218 -30.65 -9.17 1.45
N LEU A 219 -29.50 -8.89 2.08
CA LEU A 219 -29.34 -8.86 3.53
C LEU A 219 -29.72 -7.49 4.11
N GLY A 220 -29.41 -6.41 3.41
CA GLY A 220 -29.76 -5.07 3.84
C GLY A 220 -29.35 -3.96 2.89
N GLU A 221 -30.02 -2.81 3.03
CA GLU A 221 -29.71 -1.57 2.33
C GLU A 221 -29.10 -0.55 3.31
N ILE A 222 -28.09 0.17 2.83
CA ILE A 222 -27.37 1.17 3.59
C ILE A 222 -27.48 2.49 2.85
N LYS A 223 -28.11 3.51 3.46
CA LYS A 223 -28.34 4.82 2.83
C LYS A 223 -27.51 5.89 3.53
N SER A 224 -26.72 6.66 2.77
CA SER A 224 -25.95 7.79 3.28
C SER A 224 -25.75 8.82 2.17
N ASP A 225 -26.00 10.10 2.46
CA ASP A 225 -25.74 11.25 1.56
C ASP A 225 -26.27 11.07 0.12
N GLY A 226 -27.49 10.51 -0.03
CA GLY A 226 -28.12 10.28 -1.34
C GLY A 226 -27.57 9.09 -2.13
N GLN A 227 -26.63 8.33 -1.57
CA GLN A 227 -26.12 7.08 -2.13
C GLN A 227 -26.67 5.88 -1.34
N THR A 228 -26.88 4.75 -2.02
CA THR A 228 -27.37 3.52 -1.40
C THR A 228 -26.42 2.37 -1.69
N ALA A 229 -25.96 1.67 -0.67
CA ALA A 229 -25.21 0.42 -0.83
C ALA A 229 -26.05 -0.78 -0.38
N TYR A 230 -25.79 -1.93 -0.99
CA TYR A 230 -26.53 -3.16 -0.81
C TYR A 230 -25.57 -4.26 -0.37
N VAL A 231 -26.02 -5.08 0.57
CA VAL A 231 -25.32 -6.28 1.02
C VAL A 231 -26.17 -7.47 0.66
N PHE A 232 -25.60 -8.42 -0.07
CA PHE A 232 -26.24 -9.67 -0.46
C PHE A 232 -25.55 -10.86 0.20
N LYS A 233 -26.32 -11.90 0.49
CA LYS A 233 -25.89 -13.16 1.11
C LYS A 233 -26.18 -14.32 0.16
N LEU A 234 -25.25 -15.27 0.04
CA LEU A 234 -25.44 -16.48 -0.76
C LEU A 234 -26.57 -17.35 -0.17
N THR A 235 -27.52 -17.77 -1.00
CA THR A 235 -28.63 -18.65 -0.60
C THR A 235 -28.15 -20.10 -0.52
N ALA A 236 -28.67 -20.87 0.45
CA ALA A 236 -28.25 -22.24 0.73
C ALA A 236 -28.52 -23.26 -0.40
N GLU A 237 -29.27 -22.89 -1.45
CA GLU A 237 -29.56 -23.77 -2.60
C GLU A 237 -28.35 -24.07 -3.51
N LYS A 238 -27.18 -23.45 -3.25
CA LYS A 238 -25.93 -23.66 -3.99
C LYS A 238 -24.73 -24.08 -3.12
N GLN A 239 -24.95 -24.44 -1.85
CA GLN A 239 -23.87 -24.93 -0.97
C GLN A 239 -23.55 -26.41 -1.20
#